data_AF-A0A2V8T638-F1
#
_entry.id   AF-A0A2V8T638-F1
#
_cell.length_a   1.000
_cell.length_b   1.000
_cell.length_c   1.000
_cell.angle_alpha   90.00
_cell.angle_beta   90.00
_cell.angle_gamma   90.00
#
_symmetry.space_group_name_H-M   'P 1'
#
loop_
_entity.id
_entity.type
_entity.pdbx_description
1 polymer ?
#
loop_
_entity_poly.entity_id
_entity_poly.type
_entity_poly.pdbx_seq_one_letter_code
_entity_poly.pdbx_strand_id
1 'polypeptide(L)'
;MIARAPTERFKLAASGYHRSLTPEVGGQDRALRRALRPGVRVERALGQGLRLLREKKLFRPLGFVRMADYAREVVGLGLRSVQEMIRAEESLEKLPLIGFSWEVGLLQAEQVRLLCRVA
;
A
#
# COMPACT_ATOMS: atom_id res chain seq x y z
N MET A 1 -0.59 -14.77 36.34
CA MET A 1 -1.39 -15.02 35.12
C MET A 1 -0.70 -14.29 33.96
N ILE A 2 0.26 -14.95 33.31
CA ILE A 2 1.18 -14.33 32.36
C ILE A 2 0.53 -14.30 30.97
N ALA A 3 0.39 -13.10 30.42
CA ALA A 3 -0.15 -12.87 29.07
C ALA A 3 0.74 -13.55 28.03
N ARG A 4 0.12 -14.43 27.22
CA ARG A 4 0.73 -15.12 26.08
C ARG A 4 1.22 -14.11 25.05
N ALA A 5 2.50 -14.20 24.71
CA ALA A 5 3.13 -13.43 23.64
C ALA A 5 2.43 -13.67 22.28
N PRO A 6 2.13 -12.61 21.50
CA PRO A 6 1.50 -12.75 20.18
C PRO A 6 2.50 -13.13 19.06
N THR A 7 3.69 -13.63 19.39
CA THR A 7 4.83 -13.76 18.46
C THR A 7 4.92 -15.11 17.73
N GLU A 8 4.08 -16.09 18.08
CA GLU A 8 4.15 -17.47 17.55
C GLU A 8 3.45 -17.62 16.19
N ARG A 9 2.36 -16.87 15.93
CA ARG A 9 1.59 -17.00 14.69
C ARG A 9 2.30 -16.49 13.45
N PHE A 10 3.18 -15.49 13.59
CA PHE A 10 4.02 -15.03 12.47
C PHE A 10 5.17 -15.98 12.14
N LYS A 11 5.68 -16.72 13.13
CA LYS A 11 6.75 -17.73 12.92
C LYS A 11 6.24 -18.96 12.16
N LEU A 12 4.98 -19.35 12.37
CA LEU A 12 4.40 -20.52 11.71
C LEU A 12 4.09 -20.32 10.22
N ALA A 13 3.79 -19.10 9.78
CA ALA A 13 3.67 -18.78 8.35
C ALA A 13 5.03 -18.75 7.63
N ALA A 14 6.13 -18.53 8.36
CA ALA A 14 7.50 -18.59 7.85
C ALA A 14 8.10 -20.01 7.84
N SER A 15 7.43 -20.98 8.46
CA SER A 15 7.98 -22.32 8.73
C SER A 15 8.00 -23.26 7.50
N GLY A 16 7.20 -22.99 6.46
CA GLY A 16 7.09 -23.88 5.29
C GLY A 16 8.03 -23.59 4.11
N TYR A 17 8.59 -22.37 4.02
CA TYR A 17 9.38 -21.95 2.85
C TYR A 17 10.90 -22.02 3.04
N HIS A 18 11.38 -22.36 4.25
CA HIS A 18 12.82 -22.40 4.53
C HIS A 18 13.48 -23.75 4.16
N ARG A 19 13.05 -24.40 3.06
CA ARG A 19 13.96 -25.29 2.34
C ARG A 19 15.03 -24.37 1.80
N SER A 20 16.28 -24.50 2.28
CA SER A 20 17.43 -23.66 1.96
C SER A 20 17.32 -23.12 0.54
N LEU A 21 16.84 -21.86 0.41
CA LEU A 21 16.63 -21.27 -0.91
C LEU A 21 18.01 -21.27 -1.56
N THR A 22 18.15 -21.96 -2.69
CA THR A 22 19.41 -21.87 -3.43
C THR A 22 19.69 -20.40 -3.70
N PRO A 23 20.97 -19.97 -3.76
CA PRO A 23 21.31 -18.57 -4.01
C PRO A 23 20.58 -17.97 -5.22
N GLU A 24 20.29 -18.80 -6.22
CA GLU A 24 19.48 -18.50 -7.40
C GLU A 24 18.02 -18.16 -7.06
N VAL A 25 17.32 -19.00 -6.31
CA VAL A 25 15.91 -18.73 -5.93
C VAL A 25 15.81 -17.47 -5.06
N GLY A 26 16.73 -17.29 -4.12
CA GLY A 26 16.79 -16.06 -3.32
C GLY A 26 17.15 -14.83 -4.16
N GLY A 27 17.98 -14.98 -5.19
CA GLY A 27 18.29 -13.94 -6.17
C GLY A 27 17.07 -13.52 -6.97
N GLN A 28 16.30 -14.48 -7.46
CA GLN A 28 15.11 -14.25 -8.27
C GLN A 28 13.97 -13.60 -7.48
N ASP A 29 13.70 -14.04 -6.24
CA ASP A 29 12.70 -13.38 -5.37
C ASP A 29 13.07 -11.90 -5.13
N ARG A 30 14.35 -11.61 -4.85
CA ARG A 30 14.82 -10.22 -4.70
C ARG A 30 14.67 -9.42 -5.99
N ALA A 31 14.94 -10.02 -7.15
CA ALA A 31 14.77 -9.36 -8.45
C ALA A 31 13.30 -9.00 -8.71
N LEU A 32 12.37 -9.93 -8.48
CA LEU A 32 10.94 -9.69 -8.60
C LEU A 32 10.46 -8.61 -7.63
N ARG A 33 10.84 -8.68 -6.35
CA ARG A 33 10.49 -7.64 -5.37
C ARG A 33 11.00 -6.27 -5.78
N ARG A 34 12.21 -6.18 -6.34
CA ARG A 34 12.76 -4.91 -6.87
C ARG A 34 11.97 -4.41 -8.07
N ALA A 35 11.55 -5.29 -8.99
CA ALA A 35 10.75 -4.94 -10.15
C ALA A 35 9.36 -4.39 -9.78
N LEU A 36 8.80 -4.80 -8.65
CA LEU A 36 7.51 -4.29 -8.16
C LEU A 36 7.59 -2.92 -7.47
N ARG A 37 8.77 -2.53 -6.94
CA ARG A 37 8.93 -1.27 -6.18
C ARG A 37 8.49 0.00 -6.92
N PRO A 38 8.79 0.18 -8.22
CA PRO A 38 8.29 1.34 -8.96
C PRO A 38 6.76 1.42 -8.95
N GLY A 39 6.07 0.28 -9.13
CA GLY A 39 4.60 0.23 -9.08
C GLY A 39 4.06 0.67 -7.72
N VAL A 40 4.67 0.19 -6.63
CA VAL A 40 4.31 0.63 -5.26
C VAL A 40 4.52 2.13 -5.09
N ARG A 41 5.65 2.68 -5.55
CA ARG A 41 5.92 4.12 -5.44
C ARG A 41 4.92 4.96 -6.23
N VAL A 42 4.54 4.51 -7.42
CA VAL A 42 3.51 5.18 -8.23
C VAL A 42 2.15 5.14 -7.50
N GLU A 43 1.77 3.99 -6.94
CA GLU A 43 0.52 3.86 -6.17
C GLU A 43 0.49 4.77 -4.93
N ARG A 44 1.59 4.83 -4.16
CA ARG A 44 1.75 5.76 -3.03
C ARG A 44 1.63 7.21 -3.46
N ALA A 45 2.40 7.62 -4.46
CA ALA A 45 2.43 9.00 -4.95
C ALA A 45 1.04 9.42 -5.45
N LEU A 46 0.33 8.52 -6.12
CA LEU A 46 -1.02 8.76 -6.59
C LEU A 46 -2.01 8.92 -5.43
N GLY A 47 -1.98 8.03 -4.43
CA GLY A 47 -2.81 8.13 -3.23
C GLY A 47 -2.58 9.44 -2.47
N GLN A 48 -1.32 9.84 -2.29
CA GLN A 48 -0.94 11.08 -1.61
C GLN A 48 -1.40 12.31 -2.39
N GLY A 49 -1.20 12.32 -3.71
CA GLY A 49 -1.66 13.38 -4.59
C GLY A 49 -3.18 13.51 -4.60
N LEU A 50 -3.90 12.40 -4.68
CA LEU A 50 -5.37 12.36 -4.62
C LEU A 50 -5.89 12.84 -3.26
N ARG A 51 -5.23 12.48 -2.16
CA ARG A 51 -5.58 12.94 -0.82
C ARG A 51 -5.45 14.47 -0.73
N LEU A 52 -4.32 15.01 -1.18
CA LEU A 52 -4.08 16.45 -1.22
C LEU A 52 -5.11 17.18 -2.10
N LEU A 53 -5.38 16.63 -3.29
CA LEU A 53 -6.37 17.17 -4.22
C LEU A 53 -7.76 17.25 -3.57
N ARG A 54 -8.16 16.21 -2.82
CA ARG A 54 -9.43 16.14 -2.09
C ARG A 54 -9.48 17.18 -0.97
N GLU A 55 -8.47 17.19 -0.09
CA GLU A 55 -8.41 18.03 1.11
C GLU A 55 -8.45 19.52 0.76
N LYS A 56 -7.65 19.92 -0.24
CA LYS A 56 -7.57 21.30 -0.70
C LYS A 56 -8.60 21.65 -1.78
N LYS A 57 -9.47 20.70 -2.15
CA LYS A 57 -10.47 20.83 -3.22
C LYS A 57 -9.88 21.35 -4.54
N LEU A 58 -8.65 20.94 -4.87
CA LEU A 58 -7.88 21.46 -6.01
C LEU A 58 -8.49 21.10 -7.36
N PHE A 59 -9.40 20.13 -7.41
CA PHE A 59 -10.19 19.85 -8.62
C PHE A 59 -11.06 21.03 -9.06
N ARG A 60 -11.48 21.91 -8.13
CA ARG A 60 -12.31 23.10 -8.44
C ARG A 60 -11.58 24.14 -9.27
N PRO A 61 -10.40 24.67 -8.86
CA PRO A 61 -9.65 25.61 -9.70
C PRO A 61 -9.15 24.99 -11.00
N LEU A 62 -9.07 23.65 -11.09
CA LEU A 62 -8.80 22.94 -12.33
C LEU A 62 -10.02 22.83 -13.28
N GLY A 63 -11.16 23.42 -12.91
CA GLY A 63 -12.38 23.47 -13.74
C GLY A 63 -13.39 22.35 -13.48
N PHE A 64 -13.12 21.44 -12.55
CA PHE A 64 -14.02 20.33 -12.25
C PHE A 64 -14.96 20.66 -11.08
N VAL A 65 -16.24 20.33 -11.23
CA VAL A 65 -17.23 20.53 -10.16
C VAL A 65 -17.06 19.47 -9.06
N ARG A 66 -16.76 18.23 -9.43
CA ARG A 66 -16.61 17.11 -8.51
C ARG A 66 -15.25 16.43 -8.73
N MET A 67 -14.66 15.96 -7.63
CA MET A 67 -13.43 15.17 -7.68
C MET A 67 -13.60 13.87 -8.49
N ALA A 68 -14.81 13.29 -8.50
CA ALA A 68 -15.09 12.06 -9.24
C ALA A 68 -14.90 12.23 -10.76
N ASP A 69 -15.24 13.42 -11.27
CA ASP A 69 -15.13 13.74 -12.69
C ASP A 69 -13.65 13.91 -13.06
N TYR A 70 -12.89 14.67 -12.26
CA TYR A 70 -11.43 14.76 -12.38
C TYR A 70 -10.75 13.38 -12.35
N ALA A 71 -11.12 12.55 -11.37
CA ALA A 71 -10.55 11.21 -11.21
C ALA A 71 -10.80 10.34 -12.44
N ARG A 72 -12.02 10.38 -13.00
CA ARG A 72 -12.37 9.60 -14.18
C ARG A 72 -11.69 10.13 -15.44
N GLU A 73 -11.75 11.43 -15.68
CA GLU A 73 -11.37 12.04 -16.96
C GLU A 73 -9.86 12.29 -17.08
N VAL A 74 -9.19 12.64 -15.97
CA VAL A 74 -7.76 12.96 -15.96
C VAL A 74 -6.92 11.78 -15.48
N VAL A 75 -7.35 11.14 -14.39
CA VAL A 75 -6.57 10.07 -13.75
C VAL A 75 -6.91 8.68 -14.32
N GLY A 76 -8.09 8.53 -14.94
CA GLY A 76 -8.57 7.25 -15.45
C GLY A 76 -9.06 6.29 -14.36
N LEU A 77 -9.39 6.80 -13.16
CA LEU A 77 -9.78 5.99 -12.01
C LEU A 77 -11.24 6.21 -11.60
N GLY A 78 -11.89 5.12 -11.16
CA GLY A 78 -13.19 5.19 -10.52
C GLY A 78 -13.14 5.83 -9.13
N LEU A 79 -14.23 6.52 -8.74
CA LEU A 79 -14.32 7.19 -7.44
C LEU A 79 -14.04 6.24 -6.26
N ARG A 80 -14.51 4.99 -6.34
CA ARG A 80 -14.28 4.00 -5.29
C ARG A 80 -12.79 3.70 -5.11
N SER A 81 -12.07 3.43 -6.20
CA SER A 81 -10.63 3.17 -6.16
C SER A 81 -9.87 4.37 -5.61
N VAL A 82 -10.24 5.58 -6.02
CA VAL A 82 -9.68 6.82 -5.47
C VAL A 82 -9.90 6.94 -3.97
N GLN A 83 -11.13 6.67 -3.49
CA GLN A 83 -11.43 6.69 -2.06
C GLN A 83 -10.65 5.64 -1.28
N GLU A 84 -10.48 4.44 -1.84
CA GLU A 84 -9.68 3.36 -1.23
C GLU A 84 -8.21 3.77 -1.11
N MET A 85 -7.61 4.36 -2.16
CA MET A 85 -6.22 4.86 -2.10
C MET A 85 -6.05 5.96 -1.06
N ILE A 86 -6.98 6.92 -1.01
CA ILE A 86 -6.89 8.02 -0.04
C ILE A 86 -7.00 7.49 1.39
N ARG A 87 -7.96 6.59 1.66
CA ARG A 87 -8.11 5.97 2.98
C ARG A 87 -6.87 5.18 3.38
N ALA A 88 -6.26 4.47 2.43
CA ALA A 88 -5.01 3.77 2.69
C ALA A 88 -3.90 4.76 3.12
N GLU A 89 -3.72 5.88 2.42
CA GLU A 89 -2.71 6.88 2.81
C GLU A 89 -3.01 7.55 4.16
N GLU A 90 -4.28 7.80 4.49
CA GLU A 90 -4.68 8.32 5.81
C GLU A 90 -4.34 7.34 6.94
N SER A 91 -4.57 6.04 6.73
CA SER A 91 -4.19 5.01 7.71
C SER A 91 -2.67 4.84 7.80
N LEU A 92 -1.97 4.88 6.65
CA LEU A 92 -0.52 4.74 6.60
C LEU A 92 0.24 5.89 7.28
N GLU A 93 -0.35 7.09 7.35
CA GLU A 93 0.19 8.19 8.17
C GLU A 93 0.31 7.81 9.65
N LYS A 94 -0.63 7.00 10.15
CA LYS A 94 -0.62 6.48 11.52
C LYS A 94 0.22 5.19 11.67
N LEU A 95 0.56 4.55 10.54
CA LEU A 95 1.25 3.26 10.47
C LEU A 95 2.54 3.35 9.62
N PRO A 96 3.51 4.20 9.99
CA PRO A 96 4.68 4.45 9.15
C PRO A 96 5.52 3.19 8.85
N LEU A 97 5.58 2.24 9.79
CA LEU A 97 6.28 0.97 9.58
C LEU A 97 5.61 0.08 8.52
N ILE A 98 4.28 0.13 8.41
CA ILE A 98 3.53 -0.60 7.37
C ILE A 98 3.79 0.05 6.00
N GLY A 99 3.78 1.38 5.95
CA GLY A 99 4.10 2.12 4.72
C GLY A 99 5.51 1.83 4.22
N PHE A 100 6.51 1.86 5.11
CA PHE A 100 7.88 1.47 4.79
C PHE A 100 7.97 0.03 4.27
N SER A 101 7.33 -0.91 4.97
CA SER A 101 7.33 -2.34 4.61
C SER A 101 6.72 -2.59 3.24
N TRP A 102 5.69 -1.82 2.87
CA TRP A 102 5.13 -1.86 1.53
C TRP A 102 6.13 -1.36 0.48
N GLU A 103 6.72 -0.19 0.70
CA GLU A 103 7.68 0.43 -0.25
C GLU A 103 8.92 -0.41 -0.51
N VAL A 104 9.42 -1.14 0.50
CA VAL A 104 10.56 -2.04 0.32
C VAL A 104 10.19 -3.40 -0.28
N GLY A 105 8.90 -3.68 -0.44
CA GLY A 105 8.35 -4.92 -1.01
C GLY A 105 8.26 -6.08 -0.01
N LEU A 106 8.20 -5.80 1.30
CA LEU A 106 7.96 -6.80 2.34
C LEU A 106 6.47 -7.11 2.50
N LEU A 107 5.60 -6.12 2.25
CA LEU A 107 4.16 -6.28 2.20
C LEU A 107 3.63 -6.08 0.78
N GLN A 108 2.58 -6.83 0.44
CA GLN A 108 1.82 -6.67 -0.79
C GLN A 108 0.66 -5.68 -0.56
N ALA A 109 0.18 -5.04 -1.63
CA ALA A 109 -0.86 -4.01 -1.56
C ALA A 109 -2.13 -4.49 -0.83
N GLU A 110 -2.53 -5.75 -1.02
CA GLU A 110 -3.71 -6.32 -0.34
C GLU A 110 -3.50 -6.47 1.17
N GLN A 111 -2.30 -6.89 1.60
CA GLN A 111 -1.96 -6.98 3.02
C GLN A 111 -2.00 -5.60 3.68
N VAL A 112 -1.49 -4.59 2.97
CA VAL A 112 -1.54 -3.20 3.43
C VAL A 112 -2.99 -2.72 3.57
N ARG A 113 -3.85 -2.98 2.57
CA ARG A 113 -5.28 -2.64 2.63
C ARG A 113 -5.98 -3.27 3.82
N LEU A 114 -5.72 -4.55 4.09
CA LEU A 114 -6.28 -5.25 5.26
C LEU A 114 -5.82 -4.61 6.58
N LEU A 115 -4.54 -4.30 6.71
CA LEU A 115 -3.99 -3.65 7.90
C LEU A 115 -4.54 -2.23 8.08
N CYS A 116 -4.69 -1.46 7.00
CA CYS A 116 -5.24 -0.11 7.04
C CYS A 116 -6.73 -0.08 7.44
N ARG A 117 -7.47 -1.16 7.18
CA ARG A 117 -8.90 -1.26 7.49
C ARG A 117 -9.19 -1.47 9.00
N VAL A 118 -8.21 -1.99 9.75
CA VAL A 118 -8.36 -2.31 11.19
C VAL A 118 -7.68 -1.30 12.11
N ALA A 119 -7.08 -0.25 11.54
CA ALA A 119 -6.31 0.77 12.25
C ALA A 119 -7.10 2.06 12.51
#